data_AF-A0A6B2SUM0-F1
#
_entry.id   AF-A0A6B2SUM0-F1
#
_cell.length_a   1.000
_cell.length_b   1.000
_cell.length_c   1.000
_cell.angle_alpha   90.00
_cell.angle_beta   90.00
_cell.angle_gamma   90.00
#
_symmetry.space_group_name_H-M   'P 1'
#
loop_
_entity.id
_entity.type
_entity.pdbx_description
1 polymer ?
#
loop_
_entity_poly.entity_id
_entity_poly.type
_entity_poly.pdbx_seq_one_letter_code
_entity_poly.pdbx_strand_id
1 'polypeptide(L)'
;PLADGRLPLAAARNAGAARAMALGADLLVFLDVDCVPGPTLLDSYVNAAHDWALLCGTVAYLPPPPRGGYRLDELHDMARPHPARPVPAHGQVLRGGDPHLFWSLSFALTARTWRHVGGFCEDYTGYGGEDTDFAATAAHRGVDLWWVGGAPAYHQHHPTHQPPVQHIDDILRNGAIYKRRWGSWPMEGWLRAFEARGLAVYDHAADAWRKAEPGPLLRAPSAP
;
A
#
# COMPACT_ATOMS: atom_id res chain seq x y z
N PRO A 1 -0.75 -14.83 13.51
CA PRO A 1 -0.29 -16.05 12.82
C PRO A 1 -0.23 -15.84 11.30
N LEU A 2 0.65 -16.54 10.58
CA LEU A 2 0.68 -16.52 9.11
C LEU A 2 -0.50 -17.31 8.54
N ALA A 3 -1.05 -16.88 7.40
CA ALA A 3 -2.01 -17.65 6.60
C ALA A 3 -1.25 -18.36 5.48
N ASP A 4 -1.18 -19.69 5.50
CA ASP A 4 -0.40 -20.50 4.53
C ASP A 4 1.05 -20.00 4.34
N GLY A 5 1.71 -19.65 5.44
CA GLY A 5 3.08 -19.12 5.44
C GLY A 5 3.22 -17.66 4.98
N ARG A 6 2.12 -16.96 4.71
CA ARG A 6 2.10 -15.56 4.26
C ARG A 6 1.52 -14.62 5.31
N LEU A 7 1.93 -13.35 5.25
CA LEU A 7 1.41 -12.31 6.14
C LEU A 7 -0.05 -11.97 5.76
N PRO A 8 -1.02 -12.09 6.68
CA PRO A 8 -2.43 -11.81 6.38
C PRO A 8 -2.74 -10.33 6.63
N LEU A 9 -2.11 -9.42 5.87
CA LEU A 9 -2.21 -7.97 6.11
C LEU A 9 -3.66 -7.46 6.04
N ALA A 10 -4.42 -7.90 5.03
CA ALA A 10 -5.84 -7.55 4.89
C ALA A 10 -6.67 -7.97 6.10
N ALA A 11 -6.57 -9.24 6.52
CA ALA A 11 -7.29 -9.76 7.67
C ALA A 11 -6.87 -9.07 8.99
N ALA A 12 -5.58 -8.76 9.15
CA ALA A 12 -5.08 -8.02 10.30
C ALA A 12 -5.66 -6.60 10.38
N ARG A 13 -5.71 -5.87 9.25
CA ARG A 13 -6.33 -4.55 9.15
C ARG A 13 -7.83 -4.63 9.45
N ASN A 14 -8.53 -5.63 8.93
CA ASN A 14 -9.95 -5.86 9.21
C ASN A 14 -10.21 -6.13 10.69
N ALA A 15 -9.40 -6.98 11.32
CA ALA A 15 -9.52 -7.29 12.74
C ALA A 15 -9.28 -6.05 13.62
N GLY A 16 -8.27 -5.23 13.28
CA GLY A 16 -8.00 -3.96 13.96
C GLY A 16 -9.18 -2.99 13.87
N ALA A 17 -9.73 -2.81 12.66
CA ALA A 17 -10.91 -1.98 12.41
C ALA A 17 -12.13 -2.46 13.22
N ALA A 18 -12.41 -3.76 13.18
CA ALA A 18 -13.52 -4.36 13.90
C ALA A 18 -13.39 -4.14 15.41
N ARG A 19 -12.17 -4.31 15.95
CA ARG A 19 -11.91 -4.07 17.37
C ARG A 19 -12.08 -2.61 17.75
N ALA A 20 -11.55 -1.68 16.95
CA ALA A 20 -11.68 -0.24 17.20
C ALA A 20 -13.15 0.19 17.18
N MET A 21 -13.94 -0.24 16.18
CA MET A 21 -15.37 0.05 16.12
C MET A 21 -16.14 -0.55 17.30
N ALA A 22 -15.79 -1.78 17.73
CA ALA A 22 -16.40 -2.40 18.91
C ALA A 22 -16.10 -1.64 20.22
N LEU A 23 -15.02 -0.87 20.25
CA LEU A 23 -14.67 0.04 21.36
C LEU A 23 -15.30 1.43 21.21
N GLY A 24 -16.10 1.67 20.17
CA GLY A 24 -16.81 2.94 19.96
C GLY A 24 -16.05 3.98 19.13
N ALA A 25 -15.03 3.58 18.37
CA ALA A 25 -14.32 4.53 17.50
C ALA A 25 -15.19 4.98 16.31
N ASP A 26 -15.34 6.29 16.14
CA ASP A 26 -16.05 6.91 15.00
C ASP A 26 -15.13 7.20 13.80
N LEU A 27 -13.83 7.35 14.06
CA LEU A 27 -12.78 7.55 13.04
C LEU A 27 -11.74 6.44 13.20
N LEU A 28 -11.43 5.77 12.09
CA LEU A 28 -10.38 4.76 12.04
C LEU A 28 -9.16 5.39 11.36
N VAL A 29 -8.01 5.34 12.03
CA VAL A 29 -6.72 5.79 11.49
C VAL A 29 -5.81 4.58 11.41
N PHE A 30 -5.35 4.27 10.21
CA PHE A 30 -4.43 3.17 9.92
C PHE A 30 -3.04 3.73 9.66
N LEU A 31 -2.05 3.05 10.22
CA LEU A 31 -0.64 3.38 10.07
C LEU A 31 0.13 2.08 9.89
N ASP A 32 1.00 2.03 8.89
CA ASP A 32 1.90 0.89 8.73
C ASP A 32 2.88 0.82 9.91
N VAL A 33 3.33 -0.40 10.22
CA VAL A 33 4.13 -0.69 11.44
C VAL A 33 5.48 0.03 11.47
N ASP A 34 5.98 0.42 10.31
CA ASP A 34 7.22 1.16 10.13
C ASP A 34 6.99 2.66 9.87
N CYS A 35 5.77 3.17 10.02
CA CYS A 35 5.49 4.59 9.98
C CYS A 35 5.47 5.21 11.39
N VAL A 36 6.10 6.39 11.54
CA VAL A 36 6.01 7.22 12.73
C VAL A 36 5.05 8.38 12.47
N PRO A 37 3.99 8.57 13.27
CA PRO A 37 3.06 9.67 13.05
C PRO A 37 3.71 10.99 13.46
N GLY A 38 3.57 12.01 12.62
CA GLY A 38 3.93 13.37 13.01
C GLY A 38 2.95 13.96 14.02
N PRO A 39 3.33 15.05 14.71
CA PRO A 39 2.60 15.58 15.86
C PRO A 39 1.17 16.05 15.51
N THR A 40 0.93 16.46 14.27
CA THR A 40 -0.38 16.95 13.81
C THR A 40 -1.22 15.91 13.07
N LEU A 41 -0.74 14.66 12.94
CA LEU A 41 -1.39 13.64 12.10
C LEU A 41 -2.83 13.37 12.52
N LEU A 42 -3.06 13.13 13.81
CA LEU A 42 -4.39 12.78 14.30
C LEU A 42 -5.34 13.97 14.19
N ASP A 43 -4.92 15.16 14.62
CA ASP A 43 -5.74 16.38 14.55
C ASP A 43 -6.13 16.71 13.10
N SER A 44 -5.21 16.57 12.15
CA SER A 44 -5.50 16.80 10.74
C SER A 44 -6.49 15.79 10.16
N TYR A 45 -6.41 14.51 10.53
CA TYR A 45 -7.43 13.53 10.13
C TYR A 45 -8.78 13.77 10.80
N VAL A 46 -8.81 14.16 12.08
CA VAL A 46 -10.05 14.51 12.80
C VAL A 46 -10.73 15.70 12.12
N ASN A 47 -9.97 16.75 11.79
CA ASN A 47 -10.52 17.95 11.14
C ASN A 47 -10.99 17.70 9.71
N ALA A 48 -10.40 16.73 9.01
CA ALA A 48 -10.79 16.34 7.64
C ALA A 48 -11.85 15.23 7.60
N ALA A 49 -12.25 14.68 8.76
CA ALA A 49 -13.18 13.55 8.86
C ALA A 49 -14.51 13.87 8.15
N HIS A 50 -14.85 13.04 7.17
CA HIS A 50 -16.06 13.19 6.39
C HIS A 50 -16.56 11.80 5.95
N ASP A 51 -17.88 11.60 5.93
CA ASP A 51 -18.45 10.37 5.40
C ASP A 51 -18.18 10.25 3.90
N TRP A 52 -17.94 9.02 3.43
CA TRP A 52 -17.64 8.74 2.02
C TRP A 52 -16.33 9.37 1.53
N ALA A 53 -15.41 9.66 2.45
CA ALA A 53 -14.05 10.09 2.13
C ALA A 53 -13.02 9.07 2.64
N LEU A 54 -12.05 8.76 1.78
CA LEU A 54 -10.84 8.02 2.11
C LEU A 54 -9.69 9.02 2.24
N LEU A 55 -9.29 9.32 3.48
CA LEU A 55 -8.36 10.39 3.81
C LEU A 55 -6.92 9.89 3.77
N CYS A 56 -6.07 10.49 2.96
CA CYS A 56 -4.65 10.15 2.82
C CYS A 56 -3.79 11.34 3.22
N GLY A 57 -3.07 11.20 4.33
CA GLY A 57 -2.04 12.14 4.76
C GLY A 57 -0.74 11.98 3.96
N THR A 58 0.11 12.99 4.03
CA THR A 58 1.43 12.92 3.39
C THR A 58 2.27 11.82 4.03
N VAL A 59 2.81 10.92 3.23
CA VAL A 59 3.83 9.96 3.67
C VAL A 59 5.18 10.41 3.14
N ALA A 60 6.12 10.60 4.06
CA ALA A 60 7.49 11.00 3.75
C ALA A 60 8.47 9.90 4.16
N TYR A 61 9.45 9.63 3.31
CA TYR A 61 10.38 8.52 3.45
C TYR A 61 11.66 8.99 4.11
N LEU A 62 12.03 8.34 5.22
CA LEU A 62 13.26 8.63 5.94
C LEU A 62 14.47 7.98 5.22
N PRO A 63 15.65 8.62 5.28
CA PRO A 63 16.90 7.97 4.90
C PRO A 63 17.28 6.88 5.93
N PRO A 64 18.29 6.04 5.66
CA PRO A 64 18.82 5.11 6.66
C PRO A 64 19.04 5.79 8.02
N PRO A 65 18.71 5.12 9.14
CA PRO A 65 18.78 5.74 10.45
C PRO A 65 20.24 6.11 10.78
N PRO A 66 20.47 7.27 11.40
CA PRO A 66 21.79 7.60 11.94
C PRO A 66 22.12 6.64 13.10
N ARG A 67 23.39 6.59 13.53
CA ARG A 67 23.90 5.65 14.55
C ARG A 67 23.09 5.65 15.86
N GLY A 68 22.46 6.77 16.21
CA GLY A 68 21.62 6.92 17.41
C GLY A 68 20.13 6.65 17.22
N GLY A 69 19.69 6.21 16.03
CA GLY A 69 18.28 6.14 15.66
C GLY A 69 17.70 7.50 15.29
N TYR A 70 16.44 7.52 14.86
CA TYR A 70 15.78 8.76 14.48
C TYR A 70 15.44 9.63 15.70
N ARG A 71 15.63 10.93 15.54
CA ARG A 71 15.16 11.97 16.46
C ARG A 71 13.75 12.40 16.05
N LEU A 72 12.76 12.23 16.92
CA LEU A 72 11.34 12.46 16.59
C LEU A 72 11.05 13.90 16.18
N ASP A 73 11.79 14.85 16.75
CA ASP A 73 11.73 16.29 16.50
C ASP A 73 12.39 16.70 15.16
N GLU A 74 13.18 15.84 14.54
CA GLU A 74 13.95 16.13 13.32
C GLU A 74 13.43 15.38 12.07
N LEU A 75 12.42 14.52 12.22
CA LEU A 75 11.92 13.67 11.13
C LEU A 75 11.47 14.48 9.90
N HIS A 76 10.85 15.63 10.14
CA HIS A 76 10.34 16.51 9.08
C HIS A 76 11.46 17.00 8.14
N ASP A 77 12.61 17.34 8.69
CA ASP A 77 13.73 17.92 7.94
C ASP A 77 14.44 16.85 7.10
N MET A 78 14.42 15.61 7.56
CA MET A 78 15.07 14.47 6.93
C MET A 78 14.22 13.80 5.85
N ALA A 79 12.92 13.68 6.08
CA ALA A 79 12.05 12.89 5.22
C ALA A 79 11.68 13.63 3.93
N ARG A 80 11.46 12.88 2.84
CA ARG A 80 10.96 13.44 1.58
C ARG A 80 9.69 12.70 1.12
N PRO A 81 8.63 13.41 0.72
CA PRO A 81 7.43 12.79 0.18
C PRO A 81 7.70 12.13 -1.16
N HIS A 82 6.90 11.12 -1.53
CA HIS A 82 6.99 10.53 -2.86
C HIS A 82 6.47 11.51 -3.91
N PRO A 83 7.20 11.78 -5.01
CA PRO A 83 6.85 12.82 -5.97
C PRO A 83 5.53 12.58 -6.73
N ALA A 84 5.07 11.32 -6.78
CA ALA A 84 3.79 10.97 -7.40
C ALA A 84 2.56 11.39 -6.57
N ARG A 85 2.71 11.67 -5.27
CA ARG A 85 1.59 12.01 -4.38
C ARG A 85 1.57 13.51 -4.09
N PRO A 86 0.40 14.17 -4.16
CA PRO A 86 0.27 15.56 -3.73
C PRO A 86 0.71 15.76 -2.28
N VAL A 87 1.20 16.97 -1.98
CA VAL A 87 1.58 17.40 -0.63
C VAL A 87 0.83 18.69 -0.32
N PRO A 88 -0.46 18.63 0.05
CA PRO A 88 -1.24 19.82 0.36
C PRO A 88 -0.66 20.54 1.58
N ALA A 89 -0.79 21.87 1.60
CA ALA A 89 -0.37 22.65 2.77
C ALA A 89 -1.24 22.31 4.00
N HIS A 90 -0.75 22.59 5.20
CA HIS A 90 -1.51 22.37 6.43
C HIS A 90 -2.90 23.02 6.35
N GLY A 91 -3.96 22.27 6.69
CA GLY A 91 -5.35 22.70 6.60
C GLY A 91 -5.99 22.63 5.21
N GLN A 92 -5.23 22.28 4.16
CA GLN A 92 -5.78 22.02 2.83
C GLN A 92 -6.22 20.57 2.66
N VAL A 93 -7.32 20.40 1.93
CA VAL A 93 -7.82 19.10 1.49
C VAL A 93 -8.00 19.14 -0.03
N LEU A 94 -7.34 18.22 -0.74
CA LEU A 94 -7.54 18.05 -2.19
C LEU A 94 -8.40 16.80 -2.42
N ARG A 95 -9.53 16.97 -3.10
CA ARG A 95 -10.50 15.91 -3.41
C ARG A 95 -10.28 15.32 -4.79
N GLY A 96 -10.91 14.19 -5.10
CA GLY A 96 -10.79 13.55 -6.42
C GLY A 96 -9.39 12.98 -6.69
N GLY A 97 -8.72 12.47 -5.66
CA GLY A 97 -7.42 11.83 -5.82
C GLY A 97 -7.51 10.51 -6.59
N ASP A 98 -6.43 10.15 -7.28
CA ASP A 98 -6.35 8.87 -8.00
C ASP A 98 -6.29 7.68 -7.02
N PRO A 99 -7.27 6.75 -7.04
CA PRO A 99 -7.26 5.56 -6.19
C PRO A 99 -6.01 4.69 -6.35
N HIS A 100 -5.34 4.70 -7.52
CA HIS A 100 -4.10 3.96 -7.74
C HIS A 100 -2.92 4.48 -6.91
N LEU A 101 -3.03 5.67 -6.34
CA LEU A 101 -2.01 6.28 -5.49
C LEU A 101 -2.29 6.11 -3.99
N PHE A 102 -3.36 5.40 -3.59
CA PHE A 102 -3.80 5.27 -2.19
C PHE A 102 -2.73 4.74 -1.23
N TRP A 103 -1.87 3.81 -1.66
CA TRP A 103 -0.94 2.96 -0.85
C TRP A 103 -1.08 3.11 0.67
N SER A 104 -1.58 2.06 1.31
CA SER A 104 -2.20 2.03 2.65
C SER A 104 -1.27 2.30 3.86
N LEU A 105 -0.21 3.07 3.68
CA LEU A 105 0.83 3.39 4.67
C LEU A 105 0.34 4.31 5.80
N SER A 106 -0.53 5.27 5.48
CA SER A 106 -1.17 6.19 6.43
C SER A 106 -2.48 6.69 5.82
N PHE A 107 -3.61 6.32 6.42
CA PHE A 107 -4.91 6.79 5.96
C PHE A 107 -5.94 6.77 7.09
N ALA A 108 -7.03 7.50 6.89
CA ALA A 108 -8.16 7.52 7.81
C ALA A 108 -9.50 7.49 7.07
N LEU A 109 -10.54 7.03 7.76
CA LEU A 109 -11.93 7.07 7.28
C LEU A 109 -12.89 6.87 8.45
N THR A 110 -14.11 7.40 8.32
CA THR A 110 -15.13 7.23 9.36
C THR A 110 -15.52 5.75 9.46
N ALA A 111 -15.94 5.31 10.65
CA ALA A 111 -16.43 3.96 10.88
C ALA A 111 -17.64 3.64 9.99
N ARG A 112 -18.45 4.66 9.64
CA ARG A 112 -19.53 4.53 8.66
C ARG A 112 -19.00 4.25 7.26
N THR A 113 -18.00 5.01 6.82
CA THR A 113 -17.34 4.80 5.53
C THR A 113 -16.69 3.42 5.47
N TRP A 114 -16.02 2.99 6.54
CA TRP A 114 -15.45 1.64 6.63
C TRP A 114 -16.50 0.53 6.43
N ARG A 115 -17.64 0.60 7.15
CA ARG A 115 -18.74 -0.38 6.99
C ARG A 115 -19.28 -0.40 5.56
N HIS A 116 -19.34 0.74 4.91
CA HIS A 116 -19.77 0.85 3.52
C HIS A 116 -18.77 0.33 2.51
N VAL A 117 -17.46 0.50 2.73
CA VAL A 117 -16.43 -0.12 1.89
C VAL A 117 -16.41 -1.64 2.10
N GLY A 118 -16.63 -2.10 3.33
CA GLY A 118 -16.67 -3.52 3.69
C GLY A 118 -15.31 -4.14 4.05
N GLY A 119 -14.32 -3.31 4.36
CA GLY A 119 -12.96 -3.75 4.71
C GLY A 119 -12.11 -4.19 3.53
N PHE A 120 -10.90 -4.69 3.81
CA PHE A 120 -9.97 -5.25 2.83
C PHE A 120 -10.40 -6.64 2.40
N CYS A 121 -10.15 -7.00 1.14
CA CYS A 121 -10.35 -8.36 0.65
C CYS A 121 -9.29 -9.31 1.22
N GLU A 122 -9.71 -10.31 1.99
CA GLU A 122 -8.79 -11.23 2.69
C GLU A 122 -8.18 -12.32 1.79
N ASP A 123 -8.62 -12.43 0.53
CA ASP A 123 -7.98 -13.30 -0.48
C ASP A 123 -6.54 -12.85 -0.77
N TYR A 124 -6.22 -11.58 -0.47
CA TYR A 124 -4.88 -11.03 -0.55
C TYR A 124 -4.08 -11.36 0.72
N THR A 125 -3.07 -12.21 0.56
CA THR A 125 -2.08 -12.55 1.57
C THR A 125 -0.67 -12.29 1.03
N GLY A 126 0.32 -12.17 1.91
CA GLY A 126 1.69 -11.86 1.51
C GLY A 126 1.82 -10.40 1.10
N TYR A 127 2.52 -10.12 0.01
CA TYR A 127 2.90 -8.76 -0.37
C TYR A 127 2.18 -8.25 -1.64
N GLY A 128 1.59 -7.06 -1.54
CA GLY A 128 1.11 -6.24 -2.65
C GLY A 128 -0.31 -6.51 -3.13
N GLY A 129 -1.02 -5.45 -3.51
CA GLY A 129 -2.31 -5.48 -4.21
C GLY A 129 -3.54 -5.39 -3.32
N GLU A 130 -3.43 -5.66 -2.02
CA GLU A 130 -4.57 -5.56 -1.09
C GLU A 130 -5.05 -4.12 -0.91
N ASP A 131 -4.13 -3.16 -0.92
CA ASP A 131 -4.41 -1.74 -0.82
C ASP A 131 -5.04 -1.18 -2.10
N THR A 132 -4.57 -1.65 -3.25
CA THR A 132 -5.06 -1.30 -4.57
C THR A 132 -6.48 -1.81 -4.75
N ASP A 133 -6.78 -3.02 -4.27
CA ASP A 133 -8.15 -3.57 -4.24
C ASP A 133 -9.07 -2.78 -3.30
N PHE A 134 -8.58 -2.41 -2.11
CA PHE A 134 -9.35 -1.61 -1.17
C PHE A 134 -9.71 -0.24 -1.74
N ALA A 135 -8.75 0.44 -2.38
CA ALA A 135 -8.99 1.73 -3.04
C ALA A 135 -9.95 1.62 -4.22
N ALA A 136 -9.82 0.58 -5.05
CA ALA A 136 -10.75 0.30 -6.14
C ALA A 136 -12.18 0.01 -5.63
N THR A 137 -12.29 -0.77 -4.55
CA THR A 137 -13.57 -1.05 -3.88
C THR A 137 -14.21 0.22 -3.34
N ALA A 138 -13.42 1.08 -2.67
CA ALA A 138 -13.89 2.35 -2.15
C ALA A 138 -14.42 3.25 -3.28
N ALA A 139 -13.64 3.44 -4.35
CA ALA A 139 -14.03 4.24 -5.50
C ALA A 139 -15.30 3.69 -6.19
N HIS A 140 -15.39 2.37 -6.40
CA HIS A 140 -16.57 1.73 -6.98
C HIS A 140 -17.84 1.94 -6.13
N ARG A 141 -17.67 2.11 -4.81
CA ARG A 141 -18.76 2.41 -3.87
C ARG A 141 -18.99 3.90 -3.63
N GLY A 142 -18.39 4.76 -4.45
CA GLY A 142 -18.57 6.21 -4.38
C GLY A 142 -17.88 6.89 -3.20
N VAL A 143 -16.83 6.27 -2.65
CA VAL A 143 -15.96 6.89 -1.65
C VAL A 143 -14.84 7.64 -2.38
N ASP A 144 -14.73 8.93 -2.14
CA ASP A 144 -13.76 9.81 -2.79
C ASP A 144 -12.42 9.81 -2.02
N LEU A 145 -11.30 9.81 -2.75
CA LEU A 145 -9.96 9.87 -2.15
C LEU A 145 -9.55 11.32 -1.93
N TRP A 146 -9.23 11.67 -0.69
CA TRP A 146 -8.85 13.02 -0.29
C TRP A 146 -7.42 13.06 0.20
N TRP A 147 -6.60 13.95 -0.36
CA TRP A 147 -5.28 14.27 0.18
C TRP A 147 -5.40 15.30 1.29
N VAL A 148 -4.93 14.96 2.50
CA VAL A 148 -5.04 15.78 3.70
C VAL A 148 -3.67 16.38 4.04
N GLY A 149 -3.57 17.70 3.90
CA GLY A 149 -2.40 18.45 4.32
C GLY A 149 -2.29 18.55 5.84
N GLY A 150 -1.06 18.55 6.35
CA GLY A 150 -0.81 18.60 7.80
C GLY A 150 -0.91 17.26 8.53
N ALA A 151 -1.16 16.14 7.82
CA ALA A 151 -1.18 14.80 8.40
C ALA A 151 0.06 13.95 8.06
N PRO A 152 1.30 14.34 8.42
CA PRO A 152 2.50 13.62 8.00
C PRO A 152 2.68 12.29 8.74
N ALA A 153 3.02 11.24 8.00
CA ALA A 153 3.60 10.01 8.52
C ALA A 153 5.00 9.80 7.94
N TYR A 154 5.94 9.39 8.77
CA TYR A 154 7.34 9.18 8.41
C TYR A 154 7.64 7.70 8.29
N HIS A 155 7.76 7.23 7.06
CA HIS A 155 8.08 5.84 6.77
C HIS A 155 9.55 5.59 7.06
N GLN A 156 9.82 4.70 8.02
CA GLN A 156 11.17 4.35 8.40
C GLN A 156 11.88 3.63 7.25
N HIS A 157 13.16 3.94 7.08
CA HIS A 157 13.97 3.23 6.11
C HIS A 157 14.08 1.76 6.45
N HIS A 158 13.84 0.90 5.46
CA HIS A 158 14.28 -0.48 5.45
C HIS A 158 14.81 -0.83 4.04
N PRO A 159 15.70 -1.82 3.92
CA PRO A 159 16.16 -2.28 2.62
C PRO A 159 14.98 -2.72 1.74
N THR A 160 14.97 -2.28 0.49
CA THR A 160 13.98 -2.67 -0.52
C THR A 160 14.68 -3.12 -1.80
N HIS A 161 14.03 -4.00 -2.55
CA HIS A 161 14.44 -4.38 -3.89
C HIS A 161 13.47 -3.76 -4.90
N GLN A 162 13.99 -3.22 -6.00
CA GLN A 162 13.17 -2.71 -7.10
C GLN A 162 13.52 -3.45 -8.42
N PRO A 163 12.57 -4.21 -9.01
CA PRO A 163 11.28 -4.60 -8.42
C PRO A 163 11.48 -5.56 -7.24
N PRO A 164 10.46 -5.79 -6.41
CA PRO A 164 10.52 -6.65 -5.23
C PRO A 164 10.55 -8.15 -5.61
N VAL A 165 11.67 -8.61 -6.16
CA VAL A 165 11.86 -9.98 -6.67
C VAL A 165 11.59 -11.08 -5.64
N GLN A 166 11.84 -10.80 -4.36
CA GLN A 166 11.56 -11.71 -3.25
C GLN A 166 10.06 -11.95 -3.02
N HIS A 167 9.19 -11.10 -3.59
CA HIS A 167 7.74 -11.18 -3.47
C HIS A 167 7.05 -11.53 -4.79
N ILE A 168 7.79 -12.01 -5.80
CA ILE A 168 7.25 -12.27 -7.14
C ILE A 168 6.03 -13.20 -7.13
N ASP A 169 6.06 -14.26 -6.32
CA ASP A 169 4.96 -15.24 -6.26
C ASP A 169 3.68 -14.62 -5.68
N ASP A 170 3.83 -13.75 -4.68
CA ASP A 170 2.70 -13.02 -4.10
C ASP A 170 2.15 -11.98 -5.08
N ILE A 171 3.01 -11.24 -5.77
CA ILE A 171 2.61 -10.21 -6.75
C ILE A 171 1.87 -10.82 -7.94
N LEU A 172 2.35 -11.95 -8.47
CA LEU A 172 1.67 -12.64 -9.57
C LEU A 172 0.29 -13.17 -9.14
N ARG A 173 0.22 -13.79 -7.95
CA ARG A 173 -1.04 -14.32 -7.38
C ARG A 173 -2.04 -13.19 -7.09
N ASN A 174 -1.61 -12.15 -6.38
CA ASN A 174 -2.43 -10.99 -6.02
C ASN A 174 -2.85 -10.19 -7.25
N GLY A 175 -1.97 -10.06 -8.23
CA GLY A 175 -2.29 -9.49 -9.53
C GLY A 175 -3.43 -10.25 -10.22
N ALA A 176 -3.39 -11.59 -10.21
CA ALA A 176 -4.44 -12.40 -10.79
C ALA A 176 -5.78 -12.27 -10.04
N ILE A 177 -5.75 -12.12 -8.70
CA ILE A 177 -6.97 -11.84 -7.91
C ILE A 177 -7.57 -10.50 -8.34
N TYR A 178 -6.75 -9.45 -8.42
CA TYR A 178 -7.21 -8.12 -8.82
C TYR A 178 -7.76 -8.13 -10.26
N LYS A 179 -7.07 -8.80 -11.19
CA LYS A 179 -7.54 -8.99 -12.58
C LYS A 179 -8.91 -9.64 -12.65
N ARG A 180 -9.18 -10.66 -11.84
CA ARG A 180 -10.52 -11.28 -11.77
C ARG A 180 -11.60 -10.34 -11.23
N ARG A 181 -11.24 -9.47 -10.29
CA ARG A 181 -12.18 -8.55 -9.63
C ARG A 181 -12.46 -7.29 -10.46
N TRP A 182 -11.47 -6.79 -11.20
CA TRP A 182 -11.52 -5.46 -11.83
C TRP A 182 -11.25 -5.46 -13.34
N GLY A 183 -10.84 -6.58 -13.92
CA GLY A 183 -10.58 -6.69 -15.37
C GLY A 183 -9.26 -6.08 -15.85
N SER A 184 -8.50 -5.40 -14.99
CA SER A 184 -7.16 -4.84 -15.26
C SER A 184 -6.08 -5.43 -14.34
N TRP A 185 -4.81 -5.20 -14.62
CA TRP A 185 -3.71 -5.67 -13.76
C TRP A 185 -3.21 -4.55 -12.84
N PRO A 186 -2.97 -4.83 -11.54
CA PRO A 186 -2.32 -3.87 -10.67
C PRO A 186 -0.81 -3.97 -10.83
N MET A 187 -0.06 -3.01 -10.29
CA MET A 187 1.42 -3.09 -10.20
C MET A 187 2.12 -3.34 -11.55
N GLU A 188 1.56 -2.84 -12.66
CA GLU A 188 2.07 -3.13 -14.01
C GLU A 188 3.54 -2.79 -14.18
N GLY A 189 4.02 -1.72 -13.55
CA GLY A 189 5.44 -1.35 -13.55
C GLY A 189 6.35 -2.45 -12.98
N TRP A 190 5.91 -3.15 -11.92
CA TRP A 190 6.66 -4.29 -11.38
C TRP A 190 6.54 -5.53 -12.27
N LEU A 191 5.35 -5.81 -12.81
CA LEU A 191 5.14 -6.94 -13.72
C LEU A 191 6.02 -6.83 -14.97
N ARG A 192 6.08 -5.65 -15.58
CA ARG A 192 6.96 -5.34 -16.71
C ARG A 192 8.45 -5.38 -16.33
N ALA A 193 8.80 -4.94 -15.11
CA ALA A 193 10.18 -5.03 -14.64
C ALA A 193 10.61 -6.49 -14.37
N PHE A 194 9.70 -7.37 -13.94
CA PHE A 194 9.95 -8.81 -13.86
C PHE A 194 10.12 -9.43 -15.24
N GLU A 195 9.29 -9.04 -16.21
CA GLU A 195 9.40 -9.46 -17.61
C GLU A 195 10.76 -9.10 -18.22
N ALA A 196 11.17 -7.85 -18.08
CA ALA A 196 12.45 -7.35 -18.58
C ALA A 196 13.66 -8.09 -17.97
N ARG A 197 13.50 -8.71 -16.79
CA ARG A 197 14.52 -9.52 -16.12
C ARG A 197 14.39 -11.01 -16.37
N GLY A 198 13.43 -11.44 -17.20
CA GLY A 198 13.14 -12.86 -17.46
C GLY A 198 12.62 -13.61 -16.24
N LEU A 199 12.01 -12.92 -15.27
CA LEU A 199 11.48 -13.50 -14.04
C LEU A 199 9.98 -13.82 -14.15
N ALA A 200 9.28 -13.12 -15.02
CA ALA A 200 7.87 -13.34 -15.35
C ALA A 200 7.66 -13.21 -16.86
N VAL A 201 6.55 -13.73 -17.36
CA VAL A 201 6.14 -13.61 -18.76
C VAL A 201 4.65 -13.34 -18.83
N TYR A 202 4.21 -12.55 -19.81
CA TYR A 202 2.80 -12.41 -20.12
C TYR A 202 2.33 -13.50 -21.09
N ASP A 203 1.42 -14.36 -20.64
CA ASP A 203 0.70 -15.29 -21.49
C ASP A 203 -0.49 -14.58 -22.13
N HIS A 204 -0.34 -14.18 -23.39
CA HIS A 204 -1.39 -13.51 -24.17
C HIS A 204 -2.63 -14.39 -24.40
N ALA A 205 -2.47 -15.72 -24.48
CA ALA A 205 -3.61 -16.61 -24.70
C ALA A 205 -4.46 -16.77 -23.45
N ALA A 206 -3.81 -16.78 -22.28
CA ALA A 206 -4.48 -16.85 -20.98
C ALA A 206 -4.82 -15.47 -20.38
N ASP A 207 -4.42 -14.37 -21.03
CA ASP A 207 -4.50 -12.99 -20.52
C ASP A 207 -3.91 -12.86 -19.10
N ALA A 208 -2.76 -13.52 -18.85
CA ALA A 208 -2.24 -13.72 -17.51
C ALA A 208 -0.71 -13.62 -17.39
N TRP A 209 -0.25 -13.04 -16.29
CA TRP A 209 1.15 -13.09 -15.89
C TRP A 209 1.50 -14.42 -15.23
N ARG A 210 2.66 -14.98 -15.60
CA ARG A 210 3.20 -16.21 -15.03
C ARG A 210 4.67 -16.03 -14.68
N LYS A 211 5.16 -16.79 -13.70
CA LYS A 211 6.59 -16.86 -13.40
C LYS A 211 7.30 -17.51 -14.58
N ALA A 212 8.47 -17.01 -14.93
CA ALA A 212 9.31 -17.66 -15.94
C ALA A 212 9.85 -18.98 -15.38
N GLU A 213 9.81 -20.03 -16.18
CA GLU A 213 10.52 -21.27 -15.87
C GLU A 213 12.03 -21.00 -15.88
N PRO A 214 12.81 -21.56 -14.93
CA PRO A 214 14.25 -21.47 -15.00
C PRO A 214 14.72 -22.06 -16.34
N GLY A 215 15.33 -21.23 -17.19
CA GLY A 215 15.96 -21.71 -18.41
C GLY A 215 17.01 -22.79 -18.10
N PRO A 216 17.29 -23.72 -19.04
CA PRO A 216 18.35 -24.70 -18.83
C PRO A 216 19.65 -23.95 -18.52
N LEU A 217 20.27 -24.26 -17.38
CA LEU A 217 21.60 -23.81 -17.03
C LEU A 217 22.51 -24.11 -18.22
N LEU A 218 22.96 -23.08 -18.94
CA LEU A 218 24.05 -23.22 -19.91
C LEU A 218 25.25 -23.74 -19.12
N ARG A 219 25.52 -25.04 -19.26
CA ARG A 219 26.75 -25.66 -18.74
C ARG A 219 27.91 -24.85 -19.31
N ALA A 220 28.69 -24.23 -18.43
CA ALA A 220 29.96 -23.64 -18.84
C ALA A 220 30.76 -24.73 -19.59
N PRO A 221 31.33 -24.43 -20.77
CA PRO A 221 32.15 -25.39 -21.48
C PRO A 221 33.32 -25.77 -20.58
N SER A 222 33.50 -27.07 -20.35
CA SER A 222 34.70 -27.63 -19.75
C SER A 222 35.89 -27.17 -20.58
N ALA A 223 36.80 -26.40 -19.99
CA ALA A 223 38.06 -26.06 -20.62
C ALA A 223 38.92 -27.35 -20.76
N PRO A 224 39.65 -27.51 -21.88
CA PRO A 224 40.54 -28.65 -22.12
C PRO A 224 41.76 -28.67 -21.19
#